data_AF-A0A2T7X5Z1-F1
#
_entry.id   AF-A0A2T7X5Z1-F1
#
_cell.length_a   1.000
_cell.length_b   1.000
_cell.length_c   1.000
_cell.angle_alpha   90.00
_cell.angle_beta   90.00
_cell.angle_gamma   90.00
#
_symmetry.space_group_name_H-M   'P 1'
#
loop_
_entity.id
_entity.type
_entity.pdbx_description
1 polymer ?
#
loop_
_entity_poly.entity_id
_entity_poly.type
_entity_poly.pdbx_seq_one_letter_code
_entity_poly.pdbx_strand_id
1 'polypeptide(L)'
;MSAIKPIIREVKQSVLKGFAHAKDKLHGVADNIVKHVDDVGVQVRGQDRFDNPNGNSGSGNGPSTHPWQPNRNRKPEGMSDEDYLDLLDESVHNPNGLEAILGKYYVPGTSSYVDVAEGRHPPATYFSLGDQWDSIKDANGLSDDDMFDAFNVPFLERMMAEGKPIGFSHNPQDFPGSALYFELDFLQRNGYVFDPTTMQAYRP
;
A
#
# COMPACT_ATOMS: atom_id res chain seq x y z
N MET A 1 -31.24 -30.07 8.10
CA MET A 1 -29.78 -29.87 7.98
C MET A 1 -29.51 -29.13 6.68
N SER A 2 -29.10 -27.86 6.76
CA SER A 2 -29.00 -26.98 5.58
C SER A 2 -27.55 -26.97 5.07
N ALA A 3 -27.32 -27.59 3.92
CA ALA A 3 -26.02 -27.87 3.32
C ALA A 3 -25.68 -26.93 2.14
N ILE A 4 -25.99 -25.63 2.26
CA ILE A 4 -25.75 -24.63 1.19
C ILE A 4 -24.48 -23.79 1.44
N LYS A 5 -23.80 -23.98 2.57
CA LYS A 5 -22.63 -23.17 2.96
C LYS A 5 -21.26 -23.44 2.26
N PRO A 6 -20.99 -24.57 1.56
CA PRO A 6 -19.64 -24.78 0.99
C PRO A 6 -19.41 -24.05 -0.35
N ILE A 7 -20.45 -23.86 -1.17
CA ILE A 7 -20.29 -23.40 -2.56
C ILE A 7 -19.82 -21.94 -2.65
N ILE A 8 -20.30 -21.07 -1.74
CA ILE A 8 -19.94 -19.65 -1.75
C ILE A 8 -18.45 -19.45 -1.38
N ARG A 9 -17.89 -20.30 -0.51
CA ARG A 9 -16.48 -20.22 -0.10
C ARG A 9 -15.54 -20.59 -1.25
N GLU A 10 -15.93 -21.57 -2.07
CA GLU A 10 -15.14 -22.03 -3.21
C GLU A 10 -15.14 -21.01 -4.35
N VAL A 11 -16.27 -20.34 -4.60
CA VAL A 11 -16.36 -19.22 -5.56
C VAL A 11 -15.51 -18.03 -5.10
N LYS A 12 -15.54 -17.66 -3.81
CA LYS A 12 -14.67 -16.60 -3.26
C LYS A 12 -13.18 -16.92 -3.45
N GLN A 13 -12.77 -18.16 -3.16
CA GLN A 13 -11.38 -18.57 -3.33
C GLN A 13 -10.94 -18.67 -4.79
N SER A 14 -11.84 -18.99 -5.71
CA SER A 14 -11.52 -19.08 -7.15
C SER A 14 -11.41 -17.70 -7.80
N VAL A 15 -12.16 -16.70 -7.34
CA VAL A 15 -11.96 -15.31 -7.75
C VAL A 15 -10.61 -14.79 -7.22
N LEU A 16 -10.31 -14.97 -5.93
CA LEU A 16 -9.03 -14.55 -5.34
C LEU A 16 -7.82 -15.22 -6.04
N LYS A 17 -7.88 -16.54 -6.25
CA LYS A 17 -6.83 -17.29 -6.98
C LYS A 17 -6.75 -16.92 -8.46
N GLY A 18 -7.87 -16.54 -9.08
CA GLY A 18 -7.91 -16.09 -10.47
C GLY A 18 -7.14 -14.77 -10.66
N PHE A 19 -7.25 -13.84 -9.71
CA PHE A 19 -6.47 -12.60 -9.71
C PHE A 19 -4.99 -12.83 -9.40
N ALA A 20 -4.67 -13.70 -8.43
CA ALA A 20 -3.28 -14.07 -8.10
C ALA A 20 -2.54 -14.69 -9.31
N HIS A 21 -3.17 -15.61 -10.04
CA HIS A 21 -2.54 -16.24 -11.21
C HIS A 21 -2.53 -15.40 -12.48
N ALA A 22 -3.38 -14.37 -12.60
CA ALA A 22 -3.30 -13.40 -13.68
C ALA A 22 -2.05 -12.50 -13.53
N LYS A 23 -1.64 -12.19 -12.29
CA LYS A 23 -0.40 -11.46 -11.98
C LYS A 23 0.86 -12.17 -12.42
N ASP A 24 1.00 -13.49 -12.18
CA ASP A 24 2.21 -14.25 -12.55
C ASP A 24 2.61 -14.05 -14.02
N LYS A 25 1.62 -13.84 -14.91
CA LYS A 25 1.84 -13.63 -16.35
C LYS A 25 2.06 -12.17 -16.75
N LEU A 26 1.64 -11.20 -15.94
CA LEU A 26 1.80 -9.76 -16.20
C LEU A 26 3.05 -9.16 -15.54
N HIS A 27 3.50 -9.72 -14.40
CA HIS A 27 4.72 -9.32 -13.72
C HIS A 27 5.99 -9.53 -14.55
N GLY A 28 6.03 -10.56 -15.42
CA GLY A 28 7.18 -10.80 -16.28
C GLY A 28 7.40 -9.76 -17.39
N VAL A 29 6.38 -8.99 -17.76
CA VAL A 29 6.44 -8.06 -18.91
C VAL A 29 6.59 -6.61 -18.47
N ALA A 30 5.99 -6.21 -17.35
CA ALA A 30 6.10 -4.85 -16.82
C ALA A 30 7.40 -4.63 -16.01
N ASP A 31 7.80 -5.60 -15.18
CA ASP A 31 8.96 -5.44 -14.28
C ASP A 31 10.30 -5.43 -15.04
N ASN A 32 10.40 -6.08 -16.20
CA ASN A 32 11.63 -6.13 -16.99
C ASN A 32 11.97 -4.81 -17.69
N ILE A 33 10.98 -3.97 -17.99
CA ILE A 33 11.20 -2.69 -18.69
C ILE A 33 11.49 -1.56 -17.69
N VAL A 34 10.87 -1.58 -16.51
CA VAL A 34 11.03 -0.53 -15.49
C VAL A 34 12.25 -0.78 -14.59
N LYS A 35 12.56 -2.02 -14.18
CA LYS A 35 13.73 -2.29 -13.31
C LYS A 35 15.08 -2.08 -13.99
N HIS A 36 15.20 -2.30 -15.30
CA HIS A 36 16.53 -2.26 -15.94
C HIS A 36 17.10 -0.84 -16.09
N VAL A 37 16.28 0.21 -16.02
CA VAL A 37 16.73 1.60 -16.19
C VAL A 37 17.17 2.22 -14.86
N ASP A 38 16.56 1.85 -13.73
CA ASP A 38 16.94 2.36 -12.40
C ASP A 38 18.07 1.57 -11.73
N ASP A 39 18.22 0.26 -12.03
CA ASP A 39 19.28 -0.58 -11.45
C ASP A 39 20.69 -0.09 -11.81
N VAL A 40 20.92 0.38 -13.04
CA VAL A 40 22.27 0.81 -13.48
C VAL A 40 22.75 2.06 -12.73
N GLY A 41 21.84 2.90 -12.22
CA GLY A 41 22.19 4.10 -11.43
C GLY A 41 22.60 3.80 -9.99
N VAL A 42 22.06 2.74 -9.39
CA VAL A 42 22.27 2.40 -7.96
C VAL A 42 23.33 1.30 -7.78
N GLN A 43 23.50 0.43 -8.77
CA GLN A 43 24.36 -0.75 -8.67
C GLN A 43 25.88 -0.44 -8.62
N VAL A 44 26.30 0.82 -8.83
CA VAL A 44 27.72 1.23 -8.73
C VAL A 44 28.12 1.72 -7.32
N ARG A 45 27.20 1.86 -6.36
CA ARG A 45 27.53 2.27 -4.98
C ARG A 45 27.59 1.13 -3.95
N GLY A 46 27.11 -0.06 -4.31
CA GLY A 46 27.05 -1.22 -3.39
C GLY A 46 28.01 -2.36 -3.70
N GLN A 47 28.82 -2.28 -4.77
CA GLN A 47 29.70 -3.37 -5.23
C GLN A 47 31.05 -3.45 -4.50
N ASP A 48 31.09 -3.19 -3.19
CA ASP A 48 32.22 -3.56 -2.37
C ASP A 48 31.88 -4.77 -1.48
N ARG A 49 32.39 -5.94 -1.91
CA ARG A 49 32.78 -7.13 -1.10
C ARG A 49 31.67 -7.96 -0.42
N PHE A 50 31.65 -9.31 -0.42
CA PHE A 50 32.67 -10.36 -0.59
C PHE A 50 32.01 -11.67 -1.10
N ASP A 51 32.75 -12.45 -1.89
CA ASP A 51 32.42 -13.81 -2.31
C ASP A 51 32.34 -14.82 -1.15
N ASN A 52 31.39 -15.77 -1.23
CA ASN A 52 31.60 -17.14 -0.72
C ASN A 52 30.88 -18.17 -1.64
N PRO A 53 31.60 -19.13 -2.24
CA PRO A 53 31.04 -20.10 -3.17
C PRO A 53 30.67 -21.38 -2.43
N ASN A 54 29.38 -21.61 -2.14
CA ASN A 54 28.84 -22.96 -2.12
C ASN A 54 27.31 -22.95 -2.22
N GLY A 55 26.78 -23.70 -3.17
CA GLY A 55 25.38 -23.63 -3.58
C GLY A 55 24.41 -24.23 -2.58
N ASN A 56 23.23 -23.63 -2.52
CA ASN A 56 21.97 -24.37 -2.37
C ASN A 56 20.84 -23.53 -2.96
N SER A 57 20.16 -24.10 -3.96
CA SER A 57 18.94 -23.58 -4.56
C SER A 57 17.79 -23.70 -3.57
N GLY A 58 17.42 -22.58 -2.94
CA GLY A 58 16.23 -22.46 -2.11
C GLY A 58 15.47 -21.19 -2.50
N SER A 59 14.17 -21.36 -2.77
CA SER A 59 13.19 -20.28 -2.92
C SER A 59 13.40 -19.23 -1.83
N GLY A 60 13.91 -18.07 -2.23
CA GLY A 60 14.28 -16.99 -1.33
C GLY A 60 13.09 -16.08 -1.06
N ASN A 61 12.22 -16.49 -0.14
CA ASN A 61 11.52 -15.56 0.72
C ASN A 61 12.59 -14.85 1.57
N GLY A 62 13.14 -13.76 1.05
CA GLY A 62 14.01 -12.89 1.84
C GLY A 62 13.18 -12.26 2.97
N PRO A 63 13.66 -12.25 4.23
CA PRO A 63 12.95 -11.57 5.29
C PRO A 63 12.83 -10.09 4.91
N SER A 64 11.62 -9.55 4.91
CA SER A 64 11.36 -8.13 4.75
C SER A 64 12.21 -7.38 5.76
N THR A 65 13.30 -6.74 5.32
CA THR A 65 14.15 -5.89 6.17
C THR A 65 13.49 -4.55 6.48
N HIS A 66 12.20 -4.40 6.18
CA HIS A 66 11.43 -3.21 6.50
C HIS A 66 11.24 -3.08 8.01
N PRO A 67 11.53 -1.91 8.61
CA PRO A 67 11.36 -1.67 10.05
C PRO A 67 9.93 -1.89 10.53
N TRP A 68 8.96 -1.77 9.62
CA TRP A 68 7.55 -1.92 9.90
C TRP A 68 7.06 -3.35 9.63
N GLN A 69 6.34 -3.91 10.60
CA GLN A 69 5.63 -5.18 10.46
C GLN A 69 4.11 -4.91 10.58
N PRO A 70 3.30 -5.24 9.56
CA PRO A 70 1.86 -5.05 9.63
C PRO A 70 1.22 -5.89 10.74
N ASN A 71 0.25 -5.31 11.43
CA ASN A 71 -0.62 -6.05 12.31
C ASN A 71 -1.57 -6.94 11.48
N ARG A 72 -1.21 -8.22 11.36
CA ARG A 72 -1.96 -9.23 10.59
C ARG A 72 -3.40 -9.45 11.08
N ASN A 73 -3.74 -9.01 12.29
CA ASN A 73 -5.09 -9.12 12.82
C ASN A 73 -6.09 -8.18 12.13
N ARG A 74 -5.62 -7.20 11.34
CA ARG A 74 -6.48 -6.30 10.53
C ARG A 74 -6.88 -6.87 9.18
N LYS A 75 -6.36 -8.05 8.84
CA LYS A 75 -6.66 -8.73 7.59
C LYS A 75 -8.15 -9.07 7.48
N PRO A 76 -8.78 -8.90 6.30
CA PRO A 76 -10.13 -9.39 6.03
C PRO A 76 -10.34 -10.87 6.36
N GLU A 77 -11.50 -11.21 6.93
CA GLU A 77 -11.85 -12.59 7.26
C GLU A 77 -11.88 -13.47 6.01
N GLY A 78 -11.06 -14.53 6.00
CA GLY A 78 -10.98 -15.48 4.88
C GLY A 78 -9.85 -15.21 3.88
N MET A 79 -9.14 -14.08 4.00
CA MET A 79 -7.91 -13.82 3.26
C MET A 79 -6.73 -14.57 3.93
N SER A 80 -5.76 -15.05 3.14
CA SER A 80 -4.54 -15.64 3.70
C SER A 80 -3.59 -14.55 4.20
N ASP A 81 -2.69 -14.88 5.13
CA ASP A 81 -1.67 -13.92 5.57
C ASP A 81 -0.79 -13.47 4.40
N GLU A 82 -0.43 -14.40 3.51
CA GLU A 82 0.41 -14.14 2.34
C GLU A 82 -0.28 -13.15 1.39
N ASP A 83 -1.52 -13.44 0.97
CA ASP A 83 -2.28 -12.54 0.08
C ASP A 83 -2.44 -11.14 0.68
N TYR A 84 -2.64 -11.05 1.99
CA TYR A 84 -2.80 -9.77 2.67
C TYR A 84 -1.50 -8.96 2.67
N LEU A 85 -0.38 -9.61 2.94
CA LEU A 85 0.93 -8.95 2.94
C LEU A 85 1.31 -8.48 1.53
N ASP A 86 1.03 -9.29 0.51
CA ASP A 86 1.26 -8.93 -0.89
C ASP A 86 0.42 -7.70 -1.27
N LEU A 87 -0.89 -7.71 -0.93
CA LEU A 87 -1.76 -6.56 -1.16
C LEU A 87 -1.29 -5.29 -0.43
N LEU A 88 -0.79 -5.43 0.80
CA LEU A 88 -0.25 -4.29 1.53
C LEU A 88 0.97 -3.70 0.82
N ASP A 89 1.88 -4.52 0.31
CA ASP A 89 3.06 -4.03 -0.40
C ASP A 89 2.70 -3.41 -1.75
N GLU A 90 1.80 -4.06 -2.51
CA GLU A 90 1.27 -3.55 -3.79
C GLU A 90 0.51 -2.23 -3.66
N SER A 91 -0.13 -2.02 -2.51
CA SER A 91 -0.88 -0.80 -2.25
C SER A 91 0.04 0.42 -2.08
N VAL A 92 1.34 0.22 -1.84
CA VAL A 92 2.32 1.30 -1.64
C VAL A 92 3.04 1.61 -2.94
N HIS A 93 2.70 2.73 -3.55
CA HIS A 93 3.36 3.23 -4.74
C HIS A 93 4.52 4.14 -4.35
N ASN A 94 5.59 4.12 -5.14
CA ASN A 94 6.82 4.88 -4.89
C ASN A 94 7.33 4.73 -3.45
N PRO A 95 7.61 3.50 -2.95
CA PRO A 95 7.98 3.25 -1.56
C PRO A 95 9.26 3.99 -1.12
N ASN A 96 10.14 4.34 -2.06
CA ASN A 96 11.36 5.11 -1.81
C ASN A 96 11.16 6.64 -1.84
N GLY A 97 9.93 7.12 -2.01
CA GLY A 97 9.61 8.55 -2.00
C GLY A 97 10.06 9.25 -0.71
N LEU A 98 10.44 10.53 -0.81
CA LEU A 98 10.94 11.28 0.35
C LEU A 98 9.82 11.78 1.28
N GLU A 99 8.60 11.84 0.78
CA GLU A 99 7.38 12.20 1.49
C GLU A 99 6.25 11.26 1.08
N ALA A 100 5.19 11.19 1.89
CA ALA A 100 3.94 10.54 1.53
C ALA A 100 2.87 11.60 1.22
N ILE A 101 2.04 11.36 0.20
CA ILE A 101 0.92 12.24 -0.17
C ILE A 101 -0.40 11.51 0.03
N LEU A 102 -1.28 12.12 0.82
CA LEU A 102 -2.67 11.72 1.02
C LEU A 102 -3.62 12.71 0.33
N GLY A 103 -4.81 12.25 -0.05
CA GLY A 103 -5.81 13.14 -0.62
C GLY A 103 -7.00 12.44 -1.26
N LYS A 104 -7.79 13.22 -2.01
CA LYS A 104 -8.96 12.70 -2.71
C LYS A 104 -8.59 12.27 -4.12
N TYR A 105 -9.10 11.11 -4.54
CA TYR A 105 -8.95 10.66 -5.93
C TYR A 105 -9.69 11.58 -6.91
N TYR A 106 -10.86 12.08 -6.51
CA TYR A 106 -11.65 12.98 -7.34
C TYR A 106 -12.23 14.13 -6.52
N VAL A 107 -11.87 15.36 -6.89
CA VAL A 107 -12.51 16.61 -6.47
C VAL A 107 -12.62 17.48 -7.73
N PRO A 108 -13.83 17.92 -8.14
CA PRO A 108 -14.02 18.68 -9.37
C PRO A 108 -13.09 19.91 -9.46
N GLY A 109 -12.41 20.05 -10.59
CA GLY A 109 -11.52 21.20 -10.85
C GLY A 109 -10.15 21.13 -10.16
N THR A 110 -9.78 19.99 -9.58
CA THR A 110 -8.46 19.78 -8.96
C THR A 110 -7.83 18.47 -9.44
N SER A 111 -6.50 18.37 -9.36
CA SER A 111 -5.76 17.12 -9.62
C SER A 111 -6.05 16.07 -8.53
N SER A 112 -5.95 14.79 -8.90
CA SER A 112 -6.01 13.71 -7.91
C SER A 112 -4.76 13.71 -7.03
N TYR A 113 -4.84 13.12 -5.84
CA TYR A 113 -3.65 12.96 -5.00
C TYR A 113 -2.57 12.11 -5.67
N VAL A 114 -2.96 11.15 -6.53
CA VAL A 114 -2.04 10.33 -7.33
C VAL A 114 -1.25 11.22 -8.28
N ASP A 115 -1.93 12.09 -9.04
CA ASP A 115 -1.26 13.03 -9.96
C ASP A 115 -0.32 13.99 -9.20
N VAL A 116 -0.73 14.43 -8.00
CA VAL A 116 0.09 15.28 -7.15
C VAL A 116 1.32 14.54 -6.62
N ALA A 117 1.18 13.27 -6.25
CA ALA A 117 2.28 12.43 -5.78
C ALA A 117 3.29 12.12 -6.90
N GLU A 118 2.79 11.73 -8.07
CA GLU A 118 3.59 11.46 -9.27
C GLU A 118 4.27 12.73 -9.81
N GLY A 119 3.64 13.89 -9.65
CA GLY A 119 4.21 15.19 -10.02
C GLY A 119 5.34 15.68 -9.11
N ARG A 120 5.64 14.99 -7.99
CA ARG A 120 6.78 15.33 -7.13
C ARG A 120 8.09 14.89 -7.78
N HIS A 121 9.20 15.51 -7.36
CA HIS A 121 10.53 15.20 -7.86
C HIS A 121 11.52 15.00 -6.68
N PRO A 122 11.80 13.75 -6.27
CA PRO A 122 11.27 12.49 -6.82
C PRO A 122 9.78 12.29 -6.50
N PRO A 123 9.07 11.37 -7.21
CA PRO A 123 7.69 11.02 -6.89
C PRO A 123 7.50 10.65 -5.43
N ALA A 124 6.39 11.12 -4.85
CA ALA A 124 6.06 10.84 -3.46
C ALA A 124 5.40 9.47 -3.30
N THR A 125 5.54 8.91 -2.10
CA THR A 125 4.86 7.67 -1.72
C THR A 125 3.35 7.92 -1.61
N TYR A 126 2.52 7.03 -2.14
CA TYR A 126 1.06 7.12 -1.97
C TYR A 126 0.43 5.73 -1.89
N PHE A 127 -0.77 5.68 -1.33
CA PHE A 127 -1.57 4.46 -1.24
C PHE A 127 -2.51 4.34 -2.44
N SER A 128 -2.57 3.20 -3.11
CA SER A 128 -3.64 2.90 -4.08
C SER A 128 -3.78 1.40 -4.33
N LEU A 129 -5.00 0.89 -4.15
CA LEU A 129 -5.40 -0.45 -4.58
C LEU A 129 -6.12 -0.47 -5.94
N GLY A 130 -6.37 0.69 -6.55
CA GLY A 130 -7.13 0.79 -7.80
C GLY A 130 -8.41 -0.06 -7.80
N ASP A 131 -8.61 -0.84 -8.86
CA ASP A 131 -9.78 -1.72 -9.04
C ASP A 131 -9.83 -2.90 -8.05
N GLN A 132 -8.73 -3.20 -7.36
CA GLN A 132 -8.71 -4.24 -6.33
C GLN A 132 -9.51 -3.82 -5.09
N TRP A 133 -9.68 -2.51 -4.84
CA TRP A 133 -10.44 -2.02 -3.69
C TRP A 133 -11.86 -2.58 -3.67
N ASP A 134 -12.64 -2.33 -4.72
CA ASP A 134 -14.03 -2.79 -4.83
C ASP A 134 -14.09 -4.32 -4.88
N SER A 135 -13.15 -4.96 -5.57
CA SER A 135 -13.06 -6.41 -5.67
C SER A 135 -12.87 -7.08 -4.30
N ILE A 136 -11.96 -6.55 -3.46
CA ILE A 136 -11.70 -7.06 -2.11
C ILE A 136 -12.90 -6.80 -1.21
N LYS A 137 -13.46 -5.58 -1.28
CA LYS A 137 -14.62 -5.17 -0.50
C LYS A 137 -15.80 -6.11 -0.74
N ASP A 138 -16.18 -6.31 -1.99
CA ASP A 138 -17.33 -7.13 -2.38
C ASP A 138 -17.12 -8.62 -2.09
N ALA A 139 -15.92 -9.16 -2.40
CA ALA A 139 -15.62 -10.57 -2.18
C ALA A 139 -15.67 -10.95 -0.69
N ASN A 140 -15.29 -10.02 0.18
CA ASN A 140 -15.21 -10.26 1.63
C ASN A 140 -16.42 -9.69 2.40
N GLY A 141 -17.32 -8.94 1.73
CA GLY A 141 -18.49 -8.33 2.37
C GLY A 141 -18.12 -7.26 3.39
N LEU A 142 -17.07 -6.50 3.08
CA LEU A 142 -16.48 -5.50 3.97
C LEU A 142 -17.20 -4.16 3.85
N SER A 143 -17.28 -3.43 4.95
CA SER A 143 -17.65 -2.02 4.96
C SER A 143 -16.47 -1.14 4.51
N ASP A 144 -16.73 0.14 4.25
CA ASP A 144 -15.65 1.11 4.00
C ASP A 144 -14.74 1.28 5.22
N ASP A 145 -15.29 1.15 6.44
CA ASP A 145 -14.53 1.20 7.69
C ASP A 145 -13.62 -0.03 7.83
N ASP A 146 -14.11 -1.22 7.47
CA ASP A 146 -13.29 -2.44 7.48
C ASP A 146 -12.14 -2.35 6.46
N MET A 147 -12.41 -1.79 5.27
CA MET A 147 -11.36 -1.54 4.25
C MET A 147 -10.34 -0.51 4.74
N PHE A 148 -10.80 0.55 5.40
CA PHE A 148 -9.95 1.58 5.97
C PHE A 148 -9.01 1.00 7.05
N ASP A 149 -9.54 0.21 7.99
CA ASP A 149 -8.72 -0.44 9.01
C ASP A 149 -7.79 -1.48 8.40
N ALA A 150 -8.25 -2.24 7.40
CA ALA A 150 -7.44 -3.27 6.76
C ALA A 150 -6.29 -2.72 5.91
N PHE A 151 -6.41 -1.55 5.28
CA PHE A 151 -5.44 -1.07 4.29
C PHE A 151 -4.91 0.34 4.54
N ASN A 152 -5.77 1.33 4.82
CA ASN A 152 -5.30 2.70 5.08
C ASN A 152 -4.51 2.78 6.39
N VAL A 153 -5.00 2.15 7.46
CA VAL A 153 -4.31 2.17 8.77
C VAL A 153 -2.90 1.57 8.67
N PRO A 154 -2.69 0.37 8.09
CA PRO A 154 -1.36 -0.17 7.86
C PRO A 154 -0.46 0.74 7.03
N PHE A 155 -0.98 1.38 5.98
CA PHE A 155 -0.21 2.35 5.20
C PHE A 155 0.27 3.51 6.08
N LEU A 156 -0.62 4.12 6.86
CA LEU A 156 -0.27 5.21 7.78
C LEU A 156 0.75 4.76 8.83
N GLU A 157 0.56 3.58 9.42
CA GLU A 157 1.51 2.99 10.37
C GLU A 157 2.89 2.79 9.75
N ARG A 158 2.96 2.35 8.49
CA ARG A 158 4.21 2.23 7.74
C ARG A 158 4.88 3.58 7.56
N MET A 159 4.15 4.60 7.09
CA MET A 159 4.71 5.96 6.90
C MET A 159 5.21 6.56 8.22
N MET A 160 4.48 6.35 9.31
CA MET A 160 4.89 6.79 10.65
C MET A 160 6.14 6.04 11.15
N ALA A 161 6.20 4.73 10.97
CA ALA A 161 7.35 3.91 11.37
C ALA A 161 8.62 4.25 10.59
N GLU A 162 8.48 4.60 9.32
CA GLU A 162 9.56 5.07 8.45
C GLU A 162 9.92 6.55 8.69
N GLY A 163 9.13 7.27 9.51
CA GLY A 163 9.35 8.69 9.80
C GLY A 163 9.18 9.60 8.60
N LYS A 164 8.43 9.18 7.59
CA LYS A 164 8.19 9.98 6.38
C LYS A 164 7.31 11.19 6.70
N PRO A 165 7.64 12.38 6.19
CA PRO A 165 6.71 13.51 6.18
C PRO A 165 5.43 13.14 5.45
N ILE A 166 4.27 13.55 5.98
CA ILE A 166 2.97 13.26 5.38
C ILE A 166 2.33 14.58 4.94
N GLY A 167 2.21 14.75 3.62
CA GLY A 167 1.53 15.89 3.00
C GLY A 167 0.12 15.54 2.55
N PHE A 168 -0.69 16.57 2.37
CA PHE A 168 -2.06 16.48 1.90
C PHE A 168 -2.24 17.28 0.61
N SER A 169 -2.72 16.65 -0.47
CA SER A 169 -3.05 17.37 -1.71
C SER A 169 -4.35 18.17 -1.61
N HIS A 170 -5.22 17.79 -0.68
CA HIS A 170 -6.50 18.44 -0.40
C HIS A 170 -6.65 18.61 1.10
N ASN A 171 -7.30 19.68 1.56
CA ASN A 171 -7.42 19.93 2.99
C ASN A 171 -8.37 18.88 3.61
N PRO A 172 -7.88 17.98 4.48
CA PRO A 172 -8.71 16.93 5.07
C PRO A 172 -9.91 17.48 5.86
N GLN A 173 -9.81 18.70 6.40
CA GLN A 173 -10.87 19.33 7.18
C GLN A 173 -12.09 19.71 6.32
N ASP A 174 -11.93 19.84 5.00
CA ASP A 174 -13.03 20.15 4.07
C ASP A 174 -13.87 18.91 3.70
N PHE A 175 -13.45 17.71 4.11
CA PHE A 175 -14.11 16.44 3.76
C PHE A 175 -14.50 15.61 4.99
N PRO A 176 -15.29 16.17 5.94
CA PRO A 176 -15.66 15.48 7.16
C PRO A 176 -16.37 14.15 6.85
N GLY A 177 -16.01 13.10 7.60
CA GLY A 177 -16.58 11.75 7.43
C GLY A 177 -16.08 10.98 6.20
N SER A 178 -15.05 11.47 5.52
CA SER A 178 -14.39 10.73 4.44
C SER A 178 -13.10 10.06 4.92
N ALA A 179 -12.60 9.07 4.15
CA ALA A 179 -11.31 8.43 4.43
C ALA A 179 -10.18 9.44 4.67
N LEU A 180 -10.10 10.52 3.89
CA LEU A 180 -9.09 11.57 4.06
C LEU A 180 -9.17 12.27 5.42
N TYR A 181 -10.37 12.49 5.92
CA TYR A 181 -10.58 13.06 7.26
C TYR A 181 -10.17 12.05 8.34
N PHE A 182 -10.50 10.77 8.17
CA PHE A 182 -10.10 9.72 9.09
C PHE A 182 -8.60 9.44 9.09
N GLU A 183 -7.91 9.61 7.97
CA GLU A 183 -6.44 9.55 7.90
C GLU A 183 -5.81 10.65 8.77
N LEU A 184 -6.30 11.88 8.66
CA LEU A 184 -5.85 12.97 9.52
C LEU A 184 -6.14 12.68 11.00
N ASP A 185 -7.36 12.28 11.34
CA ASP A 185 -7.75 11.96 12.72
C ASP A 185 -6.90 10.82 13.30
N PHE A 186 -6.60 9.80 12.50
CA PHE A 186 -5.68 8.72 12.89
C PHE A 186 -4.28 9.25 13.19
N LEU A 187 -3.71 10.09 12.31
CA LEU A 187 -2.39 10.69 12.55
C LEU A 187 -2.38 11.54 13.82
N GLN A 188 -3.42 12.34 14.05
CA GLN A 188 -3.55 13.18 15.25
C GLN A 188 -3.62 12.36 16.54
N ARG A 189 -4.38 11.26 16.55
CA ARG A 189 -4.43 10.32 17.67
C ARG A 189 -3.08 9.67 17.95
N ASN A 190 -2.22 9.58 16.93
CA ASN A 190 -0.84 9.07 17.04
C ASN A 190 0.20 10.19 17.28
N GLY A 191 -0.24 11.40 17.64
CA GLY A 191 0.63 12.48 18.10
C GLY A 191 1.16 13.39 16.98
N TYR A 192 0.62 13.28 15.77
CA TYR A 192 0.92 14.25 14.71
C TYR A 192 0.07 15.51 14.89
N VAL A 193 0.62 16.64 14.47
CA VAL A 193 -0.06 17.93 14.37
C VAL A 193 -0.18 18.27 12.89
N PHE A 194 -1.38 18.66 12.47
CA PHE A 194 -1.64 19.12 11.11
C PHE A 194 -1.53 20.64 11.04
N ASP A 195 -0.72 21.12 10.11
CA ASP A 195 -0.64 22.53 9.76
C ASP A 195 -1.39 22.79 8.44
N PRO A 196 -2.55 23.48 8.49
CA PRO A 196 -3.33 23.79 7.29
C PRO A 196 -2.65 24.78 6.35
N THR A 197 -1.60 25.47 6.80
CA THR A 197 -0.86 26.45 5.99
C THR A 197 0.13 25.75 5.04
N THR A 198 0.80 24.73 5.56
CA THR A 198 1.78 23.93 4.81
C THR A 198 1.18 22.65 4.23
N MET A 199 -0.05 22.30 4.63
CA MET A 199 -0.74 21.07 4.23
C MET A 199 0.05 19.82 4.61
N GLN A 200 0.69 19.84 5.78
CA GLN A 200 1.51 18.75 6.29
C GLN A 200 1.06 18.32 7.69
N ALA A 201 1.13 17.01 7.94
CA ALA A 201 1.12 16.45 9.29
C ALA A 201 2.55 16.10 9.69
N TYR A 202 2.97 16.60 10.85
CA TYR A 202 4.30 16.32 11.42
C TYR A 202 4.17 15.95 12.89
N ARG A 203 5.16 15.23 13.40
CA ARG A 203 5.28 14.94 14.83
C ARG A 203 6.19 15.98 15.49
N PRO A 204 5.70 16.79 16.46
CA PRO A 204 6.51 17.80 17.14
C PRO A 204 7.56 17.21 18.09
#